data_AF-A0A359I8C7-F1
#
_entry.id   AF-A0A359I8C7-F1
#
_cell.length_a   1.000
_cell.length_b   1.000
_cell.length_c   1.000
_cell.angle_alpha   90.00
_cell.angle_beta   90.00
_cell.angle_gamma   90.00
#
_symmetry.space_group_name_H-M   'P 1'
#
loop_
_entity.id
_entity.type
_entity.pdbx_description
1 polymer ?
#
loop_
_entity_poly.entity_id
_entity_poly.type
_entity_poly.pdbx_seq_one_letter_code
_entity_poly.pdbx_strand_id
1 'polypeptide(L)'
;WLMVHAKFWIPIIDGENNRDILKYCGICQGGVAVTTPDKKFGWSLTLVKRIGWNFNFNTIFEFNWRIHKKSNQYFFVQYYNGYGECLLDYNKFRSRLRAGIVIKPSFFSEF
;
A
#
# COMPACT_ATOMS: atom_id res chain seq x y z
N TRP A 1 -10.89 -12.54 -8.69
CA TRP A 1 -11.33 -12.04 -7.38
C TRP A 1 -10.97 -10.59 -7.24
N LEU A 2 -11.98 -9.74 -7.05
CA LEU A 2 -11.83 -8.31 -6.76
C LEU A 2 -12.00 -8.13 -5.25
N MET A 3 -11.07 -7.40 -4.63
CA MET A 3 -11.12 -7.02 -3.23
C MET A 3 -11.00 -5.50 -3.17
N VAL A 4 -11.97 -4.85 -2.55
CA VAL A 4 -11.94 -3.42 -2.28
C VAL A 4 -11.80 -3.25 -0.78
N HIS A 5 -10.86 -2.41 -0.35
CA HIS A 5 -10.65 -2.11 1.06
C HIS A 5 -10.58 -0.60 1.27
N ALA A 6 -11.15 -0.15 2.38
CA ALA A 6 -11.05 1.22 2.83
C ALA A 6 -10.70 1.21 4.32
N LYS A 7 -9.80 2.09 4.71
CA LYS A 7 -9.34 2.25 6.09
C LYS A 7 -9.32 3.74 6.41
N PHE A 8 -9.97 4.10 7.50
CA PHE A 8 -9.97 5.45 8.06
C PHE A 8 -9.45 5.37 9.49
N TRP A 9 -8.81 6.43 9.95
CA TRP A 9 -8.33 6.53 11.32
C TRP A 9 -8.54 7.94 11.87
N ILE A 10 -8.79 8.02 13.17
CA ILE A 10 -8.86 9.29 13.91
C ILE A 10 -7.50 9.45 14.61
N PRO A 11 -6.65 10.38 14.15
CA PRO A 11 -5.33 10.58 14.73
C PRO A 11 -5.40 11.41 16.00
N ILE A 12 -4.82 10.91 17.10
CA ILE A 12 -4.58 11.68 18.31
C ILE A 12 -3.13 12.16 18.23
N ILE A 13 -2.93 13.47 18.13
CA ILE A 13 -1.59 14.06 17.98
C ILE A 13 -1.27 14.78 19.27
N ASP A 14 -0.40 14.16 20.06
CA ASP A 14 0.17 14.73 21.26
C ASP A 14 1.70 14.72 21.09
N GLY A 15 2.29 15.88 20.79
CA GLY A 15 3.76 15.98 20.67
C GLY A 15 4.28 17.03 19.67
N GLU A 16 5.26 17.81 20.14
CA GLU A 16 5.92 18.93 19.45
C GLU A 16 6.66 18.55 18.15
N ASN A 17 7.11 17.30 17.99
CA ASN A 17 8.01 16.90 16.90
C ASN A 17 7.33 16.61 15.55
N ASN A 18 6.03 16.28 15.50
CA ASN A 18 5.36 15.84 14.25
C ASN A 18 3.92 16.37 14.12
N ARG A 19 3.67 17.63 14.52
CA ARG A 19 2.33 18.26 14.50
C ARG A 19 1.63 18.24 13.13
N ASP A 20 2.39 18.19 12.04
CA ASP A 20 1.86 18.28 10.66
C ASP A 20 1.66 16.93 9.97
N ILE A 21 1.82 15.80 10.66
CA ILE A 21 1.87 14.48 10.03
C ILE A 21 0.61 14.15 9.22
N LEU A 22 -0.55 14.74 9.55
CA LEU A 22 -1.81 14.55 8.83
C LEU A 22 -1.82 15.16 7.43
N LYS A 23 -1.03 16.21 7.20
CA LYS A 23 -0.85 16.81 5.88
C LYS A 23 -0.16 15.86 4.90
N TYR A 24 0.53 14.84 5.41
CA TYR A 24 1.37 13.96 4.60
C TYR A 24 0.93 12.51 4.63
N CYS A 25 0.54 11.99 5.81
CA CYS A 25 0.12 10.60 6.00
C CYS A 25 -1.37 10.38 5.70
N GLY A 26 -2.16 11.46 5.66
CA GLY A 26 -3.59 11.38 5.36
C GLY A 26 -4.45 10.87 6.51
N ILE A 27 -5.76 10.87 6.27
CA ILE A 27 -6.81 10.44 7.21
C ILE A 27 -7.57 9.20 6.72
N CYS A 28 -7.48 8.93 5.42
CA CYS A 28 -8.19 7.85 4.76
C CYS A 28 -7.29 7.20 3.71
N GLN A 29 -7.33 5.89 3.67
CA GLN A 29 -6.68 5.02 2.71
C GLN A 29 -7.76 4.18 2.04
N GLY A 30 -7.83 4.26 0.72
CA GLY A 30 -8.65 3.37 -0.10
C GLY A 30 -7.76 2.50 -0.97
N GLY A 31 -8.18 1.29 -1.29
CA GLY A 31 -7.45 0.46 -2.22
C GLY A 31 -8.28 -0.63 -2.85
N VAL A 32 -7.82 -1.06 -4.02
CA VAL A 32 -8.44 -2.11 -4.82
C VAL A 32 -7.36 -3.12 -5.17
N ALA A 33 -7.60 -4.37 -4.82
CA ALA A 33 -6.75 -5.50 -5.16
C ALA A 33 -7.52 -6.45 -6.09
N VAL A 34 -6.94 -6.73 -7.25
CA VAL A 34 -7.47 -7.65 -8.26
C VAL A 34 -6.53 -8.84 -8.35
N THR A 35 -7.05 -10.04 -8.12
CA THR A 35 -6.30 -11.29 -8.27
C THR A 35 -6.96 -12.18 -9.32
N THR A 36 -6.17 -12.73 -10.24
CA THR A 36 -6.62 -13.68 -11.26
C THR A 36 -7.23 -14.94 -10.58
N PRO A 37 -8.24 -15.60 -11.18
CA PRO A 37 -8.81 -16.82 -10.61
C PRO A 37 -7.78 -17.90 -10.24
N ASP A 38 -6.71 -18.02 -11.05
CA ASP A 38 -5.60 -18.95 -10.80
C ASP A 38 -4.66 -18.55 -9.65
N LYS A 39 -4.89 -17.41 -8.98
CA LYS A 39 -4.03 -16.80 -7.94
C LYS A 39 -2.56 -16.63 -8.38
N LYS A 40 -2.30 -16.61 -9.69
CA LYS A 40 -0.98 -16.44 -10.29
C LYS A 40 -0.56 -14.98 -10.35
N PHE A 41 -1.48 -14.10 -10.71
CA PHE A 41 -1.25 -12.67 -10.83
C PHE A 41 -2.15 -11.91 -9.87
N GLY A 42 -1.58 -10.92 -9.21
CA GLY A 42 -2.28 -10.01 -8.32
C GLY A 42 -1.82 -8.59 -8.56
N TRP A 43 -2.76 -7.68 -8.64
CA TRP A 43 -2.54 -6.26 -8.79
C TRP A 43 -3.21 -5.58 -7.60
N SER A 44 -2.56 -4.60 -6.99
CA SER A 44 -3.16 -3.79 -5.95
C SER A 44 -2.84 -2.33 -6.21
N LEU A 45 -3.86 -1.49 -6.11
CA LEU A 45 -3.74 -0.05 -6.17
C LEU A 45 -4.28 0.51 -4.87
N THR A 46 -3.43 1.19 -4.11
CA THR A 46 -3.77 1.85 -2.86
C THR A 46 -3.54 3.34 -3.00
N LEU A 47 -4.56 4.12 -2.68
CA LEU A 47 -4.56 5.58 -2.69
C LEU A 47 -4.78 6.08 -1.27
N VAL A 48 -3.87 6.93 -0.80
CA VAL A 48 -3.97 7.59 0.51
C VAL A 48 -4.25 9.07 0.29
N LYS A 49 -5.39 9.55 0.80
CA LYS A 49 -5.79 10.96 0.67
C LYS A 49 -5.13 11.78 1.78
N ARG A 50 -4.33 12.77 1.38
CA ARG A 50 -3.71 13.75 2.28
C ARG A 50 -4.69 14.83 2.73
N ILE A 51 -4.51 15.37 3.95
CA ILE A 51 -5.36 16.47 4.45
C ILE A 51 -5.08 17.74 3.63
N GLY A 52 -6.13 18.33 3.04
CA GLY A 52 -6.03 19.49 2.17
C GLY A 52 -7.05 19.47 1.03
N TRP A 53 -7.45 20.66 0.59
CA TRP A 53 -8.44 20.85 -0.49
C TRP A 53 -7.89 20.52 -1.89
N ASN A 54 -6.57 20.40 -2.05
CA ASN A 54 -5.93 20.03 -3.31
C ASN A 54 -6.04 18.52 -3.56
N PHE A 55 -6.00 18.10 -4.85
CA PHE A 55 -5.98 16.70 -5.31
C PHE A 55 -4.64 15.98 -5.00
N ASN A 56 -4.16 16.11 -3.76
CA ASN A 56 -2.94 15.50 -3.28
C ASN A 56 -3.22 14.09 -2.76
N PHE A 57 -2.81 13.09 -3.53
CA PHE A 57 -2.88 11.68 -3.15
C PHE A 57 -1.48 11.09 -3.11
N ASN A 58 -1.30 10.08 -2.28
CA ASN A 58 -0.15 9.17 -2.38
C ASN A 58 -0.65 7.91 -3.06
N THR A 59 0.08 7.45 -4.07
CA THR A 59 -0.30 6.32 -4.90
C THR A 59 0.70 5.20 -4.68
N ILE A 60 0.18 4.03 -4.34
CA ILE A 60 0.95 2.81 -4.18
C ILE A 60 0.38 1.79 -5.15
N PHE A 61 1.20 1.36 -6.08
CA PHE A 61 0.85 0.31 -7.03
C PHE A 61 1.69 -0.91 -6.73
N GLU A 62 1.05 -2.07 -6.68
CA GLU A 62 1.69 -3.33 -6.37
C GLU A 62 1.30 -4.37 -7.40
N PHE A 63 2.29 -5.10 -7.87
CA PHE A 63 2.14 -6.24 -8.74
C PHE A 63 2.77 -7.47 -8.09
N ASN A 64 2.06 -8.57 -8.16
CA ASN A 64 2.43 -9.84 -7.57
C ASN A 64 2.32 -10.91 -8.65
N TRP A 65 3.38 -11.70 -8.82
CA TRP A 65 3.39 -12.83 -9.74
C TRP A 65 3.95 -14.08 -9.06
N ARG A 66 3.15 -15.15 -9.04
CA ARG A 66 3.56 -16.46 -8.51
C ARG A 66 4.45 -17.19 -9.51
N ILE A 67 5.73 -17.37 -9.17
CA ILE A 67 6.74 -17.98 -10.06
C ILE A 67 6.54 -19.49 -10.21
N HIS A 68 6.15 -20.19 -9.13
CA HIS A 68 5.94 -21.65 -9.14
C HIS A 68 4.61 -22.05 -8.48
N LYS A 69 3.87 -22.99 -9.09
CA LYS A 69 2.59 -23.49 -8.54
C LYS A 69 2.75 -24.32 -7.26
N LYS A 70 3.90 -24.97 -7.07
CA LYS A 70 4.24 -25.78 -5.87
C LYS A 70 4.90 -24.98 -4.75
N SER A 71 5.43 -23.79 -5.05
CA SER A 71 6.14 -22.95 -4.10
C SER A 71 5.32 -21.70 -3.76
N ASN A 72 5.46 -21.19 -2.54
CA ASN A 72 4.77 -19.98 -2.05
C ASN A 72 5.59 -18.71 -2.31
N GLN A 73 6.48 -18.75 -3.31
CA GLN A 73 7.31 -17.63 -3.71
C GLN A 73 6.58 -16.78 -4.76
N TYR A 74 6.39 -15.51 -4.41
CA TYR A 74 5.80 -14.51 -5.28
C TYR A 74 6.87 -13.50 -5.64
N PHE A 75 7.07 -13.26 -6.93
CA PHE A 75 7.71 -12.05 -7.38
C PHE A 75 6.80 -10.87 -7.07
N PHE A 76 7.37 -9.82 -6.48
CA PHE A 76 6.64 -8.64 -6.04
C PHE A 76 7.31 -7.41 -6.60
N VAL A 77 6.52 -6.52 -7.19
CA VAL A 77 6.96 -5.20 -7.63
C VAL A 77 6.03 -4.18 -7.00
N GLN A 78 6.61 -3.17 -6.36
CA GLN A 78 5.87 -2.06 -5.76
C GLN A 78 6.40 -0.75 -6.32
N TYR A 79 5.50 0.10 -6.78
CA TYR A 79 5.76 1.47 -7.16
C TYR A 79 5.05 2.39 -6.19
N TYR A 80 5.83 3.13 -5.41
CA TYR A 80 5.35 4.13 -4.47
C TYR A 80 5.60 5.52 -5.03
N ASN A 81 4.57 6.36 -5.07
CA ASN A 81 4.68 7.75 -5.48
C ASN A 81 3.89 8.64 -4.51
N GLY A 82 4.61 9.43 -3.70
CA GLY A 82 3.98 10.29 -2.72
C GLY A 82 4.88 10.75 -1.59
N TYR A 83 4.26 11.19 -0.49
CA TYR A 83 4.89 11.65 0.74
C TYR A 83 4.50 10.72 1.89
N GLY A 84 5.33 10.59 2.93
CA GLY A 84 4.97 9.73 4.07
C GLY A 84 5.24 8.23 3.85
N GLU A 85 6.15 7.87 2.93
CA GLU A 85 6.60 6.47 2.78
C GLU A 85 7.24 5.94 4.09
N CYS A 86 7.92 6.83 4.81
CA CYS A 86 8.56 6.56 6.08
C CYS A 86 8.15 7.65 7.07
N LEU A 87 7.82 7.26 8.31
CA LEU A 87 7.48 8.18 9.39
C LEU A 87 8.59 9.20 9.66
N LEU A 88 9.85 8.82 9.44
CA LEU A 88 11.02 9.67 9.66
C LEU A 88 11.24 10.71 8.55
N ASP A 89 10.77 10.43 7.33
CA ASP A 89 10.94 11.28 6.14
C ASP A 89 9.56 11.70 5.59
N TYR A 90 8.60 11.97 6.48
CA TYR A 90 7.19 12.15 6.08
C TYR A 90 6.96 13.35 5.14
N ASN A 91 7.80 14.38 5.24
CA ASN A 91 7.71 15.62 4.46
C ASN A 91 8.42 15.55 3.10
N LYS A 92 9.10 14.45 2.75
CA LYS A 92 9.81 14.34 1.47
C LYS A 92 8.99 13.59 0.43
N PHE A 93 8.92 14.14 -0.78
CA PHE A 93 8.38 13.43 -1.94
C PHE A 93 9.35 12.33 -2.35
N ARG A 94 8.86 11.11 -2.49
CA ARG A 94 9.62 9.99 -3.03
C ARG A 94 8.81 9.28 -4.10
N SER A 95 9.46 9.08 -5.24
CA SER A 95 9.07 8.11 -6.26
C SER A 95 10.01 6.93 -6.14
N ARG A 96 9.51 5.76 -5.73
CA ARG A 96 10.33 4.58 -5.47
C ARG A 96 9.75 3.37 -6.15
N LEU A 97 10.58 2.69 -6.93
CA LEU A 97 10.30 1.38 -7.48
C LEU A 97 11.08 0.32 -6.71
N ARG A 98 10.38 -0.72 -6.25
CA ARG A 98 10.94 -1.86 -5.51
C ARG A 98 10.55 -3.13 -6.23
N ALA A 99 11.48 -4.06 -6.37
CA ALA A 99 11.22 -5.41 -6.82
C ALA A 99 11.87 -6.40 -5.86
N GLY A 100 11.21 -7.52 -5.60
CA GLY A 100 11.71 -8.52 -4.66
C GLY A 100 10.92 -9.81 -4.72
N ILE A 101 11.29 -10.73 -3.82
CA ILE A 101 10.59 -12.00 -3.63
C ILE A 101 9.87 -11.91 -2.30
N VAL A 102 8.56 -12.16 -2.32
CA VAL A 102 7.71 -12.21 -1.14
C VAL A 102 7.30 -13.65 -0.94
N ILE A 103 7.50 -14.13 0.29
CA ILE A 103 6.94 -15.40 0.75
C ILE A 103 5.58 -15.04 1.36
N LYS A 104 4.50 -15.33 0.65
CA LYS A 104 3.17 -15.18 1.23
C LYS A 104 2.82 -16.50 1.91
N PRO A 105 2.56 -16.51 3.23
CA PRO A 105 2.14 -17.73 3.87
C PRO A 105 0.81 -18.18 3.26
N SER A 106 0.69 -19.47 2.97
CA SER A 106 -0.57 -20.10 2.62
C SER A 106 -1.38 -20.35 3.90
N PHE A 107 -1.84 -19.29 4.58
CA PHE A 107 -2.73 -19.46 5.73
C PHE A 107 -4.18 -19.15 5.37
N PHE A 108 -5.04 -20.09 5.75
CA PHE A 108 -6.48 -20.27 5.51
C PHE A 108 -6.91 -20.57 4.07
N SER A 109 -6.58 -21.81 3.67
CA SER A 109 -7.43 -22.63 2.80
C SER A 109 -7.90 -23.85 3.59
N GLU A 110 -8.58 -23.63 4.71
CA GLU A 110 -9.45 -24.60 5.37
C GLU A 110 -10.69 -23.82 5.78
N PHE A 111 -11.69 -23.80 4.88
CA PHE A 111 -13.14 -23.82 5.08
C PHE A 111 -13.81 -23.53 3.74
#